data_AF-A0A8D8FVN7-F1
#
_entry.id   AF-A0A8D8FVN7-F1
#
_cell.length_a   1.000
_cell.length_b   1.000
_cell.length_c   1.000
_cell.angle_alpha   90.00
_cell.angle_beta   90.00
_cell.angle_gamma   90.00
#
_symmetry.space_group_name_H-M   'P 1'
#
loop_
_entity.id
_entity.type
_entity.pdbx_description
1 polymer ?
#
loop_
_entity_poly.entity_id
_entity_poly.type
_entity_poly.pdbx_seq_one_letter_code
_entity_poly.pdbx_strand_id
1 'polypeptide(L)'
;MTYYASLMGVTMRYLVASFGDPLPWSECKDSWNATCIDSRLAVNMVEGDNATKVSSAELYFVNDVLKEADSIDDGIGSPDWRLVLCLLIPWTCICLTLVKGIKSSGKVAYFLAIFPYVVMLVLLIRACTLEGAGAGMLYFIKPQWDRIFEAKVWYAAVTQVFFSLTVCFGNVIMYSSYNRFSNNVYRDVTIVSIMDTCTSMLAGLIVFGVIGHLAHVTDAPDLSKVVRGGAGLAFITYPDAIAKFQFWPQFFAVAFFLMLFVLGIGSNVGMATTIMTVVRDRFPHLKPSLVAFVIAIIGFSIGIIYTTPGGQYLLDFLDFYGASFVALVLAVFEMITFAWIYGVGRICRDIEFMLGIQTGLYWRVCWGFVTPVMLAAILIYHVATYKALTFNGYVYTNGMYAFGWCVFAAGVLQLPAWALYAVLKRKEATWQDRIASCFKPTHDWGPEDPELNAKYHESVYKYEQTLPAGRSLGRKVLDNVFH
;
A
#
# COMPACT_ATOMS: atom_id res chain seq x y z
N MET A 1 -1.27 -6.83 -5.31
CA MET A 1 -1.96 -8.01 -4.71
C MET A 1 -1.11 -9.28 -4.74
N THR A 2 -0.67 -9.79 -5.90
CA THR A 2 0.04 -11.08 -6.00
C THR A 2 1.40 -11.11 -5.30
N TYR A 3 2.25 -10.10 -5.55
CA TYR A 3 3.52 -9.96 -4.86
C TYR A 3 3.35 -9.59 -3.37
N TYR A 4 2.29 -8.87 -3.03
CA TYR A 4 1.97 -8.58 -1.64
C TYR A 4 1.59 -9.87 -0.88
N ALA A 5 0.86 -10.79 -1.52
CA ALA A 5 0.56 -12.11 -0.97
C ALA A 5 1.80 -13.01 -0.84
N SER A 6 2.84 -12.85 -1.67
CA SER A 6 4.09 -13.60 -1.48
C SER A 6 4.87 -13.14 -0.25
N LEU A 7 4.88 -11.83 0.06
CA LEU A 7 5.40 -11.34 1.34
C LEU A 7 4.67 -11.99 2.53
N MET A 8 3.35 -12.19 2.42
CA MET A 8 2.61 -12.93 3.44
C MET A 8 2.99 -14.40 3.54
N GLY A 9 3.34 -15.04 2.42
CA GLY A 9 3.89 -16.38 2.41
C GLY A 9 5.21 -16.46 3.18
N VAL A 10 6.09 -15.47 2.99
CA VAL A 10 7.32 -15.31 3.78
C VAL A 10 7.01 -15.09 5.26
N THR A 11 6.07 -14.20 5.59
CA THR A 11 5.60 -14.00 6.97
C THR A 11 5.08 -15.29 7.60
N MET A 12 4.33 -16.10 6.85
CA MET A 12 3.82 -17.37 7.34
C MET A 12 4.95 -18.39 7.59
N ARG A 13 5.98 -18.40 6.72
CA ARG A 13 7.19 -19.23 6.91
C ARG A 13 7.95 -18.86 8.18
N TYR A 14 8.04 -17.56 8.50
CA TYR A 14 8.60 -17.09 9.77
C TYR A 14 7.71 -17.41 10.96
N LEU A 15 6.39 -17.22 10.85
CA LEU A 15 5.44 -17.54 11.91
C LEU A 15 5.53 -19.02 12.34
N VAL A 16 5.59 -19.94 11.37
CA VAL A 16 5.77 -21.37 11.65
C VAL A 16 7.13 -21.65 12.28
N ALA A 17 8.19 -20.98 11.82
CA ALA A 17 9.54 -21.11 12.37
C ALA A 17 9.67 -20.57 13.81
N SER A 18 8.87 -19.58 14.20
CA SER A 18 8.89 -18.98 15.54
C SER A 18 8.52 -19.94 16.67
N PHE A 19 7.90 -21.09 16.36
CA PHE A 19 7.58 -22.13 17.34
C PHE A 19 8.77 -23.05 17.68
N GLY A 20 9.90 -22.91 16.98
CA GLY A 20 11.13 -23.65 17.28
C GLY A 20 11.88 -23.11 18.48
N ASP A 21 12.53 -24.01 19.23
CA ASP A 21 13.48 -23.67 20.29
C ASP A 21 14.82 -24.40 20.03
N PRO A 22 15.92 -23.69 19.76
CA PRO A 22 16.05 -22.23 19.62
C PRO A 22 15.39 -21.68 18.34
N LEU A 23 15.28 -20.34 18.24
CA LEU A 23 14.76 -19.70 17.03
C LEU A 23 15.67 -19.99 15.82
N PRO A 24 15.15 -20.36 14.63
CA PRO A 24 16.00 -20.81 13.51
C PRO A 24 17.00 -19.78 12.96
N TRP A 25 16.81 -18.50 13.28
CA TRP A 25 17.69 -17.39 12.90
C TRP A 25 18.60 -16.92 14.04
N SER A 26 18.57 -17.56 15.21
CA SER A 26 19.36 -17.12 16.37
C SER A 26 20.82 -17.57 16.31
N GLU A 27 21.10 -18.67 15.63
CA GLU A 27 22.42 -19.31 15.57
C GLU A 27 22.84 -19.54 14.11
N CYS A 28 24.14 -19.44 13.86
CA CYS A 28 24.76 -19.71 12.57
C CYS A 28 24.75 -21.21 12.28
N LYS A 29 24.41 -21.59 11.05
CA LYS A 29 24.52 -22.97 10.57
C LYS A 29 25.93 -23.25 10.06
N ASP A 30 26.40 -24.49 10.19
CA ASP A 30 27.71 -24.93 9.67
C ASP A 30 27.89 -24.70 8.16
N SER A 31 26.79 -24.63 7.41
CA SER A 31 26.77 -24.35 5.97
C SER A 31 27.05 -22.88 5.62
N TRP A 32 27.01 -21.98 6.60
CA TRP A 32 27.20 -20.55 6.39
C TRP A 32 28.67 -20.17 6.60
N ASN A 33 29.18 -19.22 5.81
CA ASN A 33 30.59 -18.81 5.83
C ASN A 33 31.05 -18.39 7.23
N ALA A 34 32.38 -18.45 7.46
CA ALA A 34 33.05 -18.02 8.70
C ALA A 34 32.82 -16.55 9.10
N THR A 35 32.16 -15.76 8.25
CA THR A 35 31.77 -14.36 8.50
C THR A 35 30.41 -14.21 9.21
N CYS A 36 29.73 -15.32 9.53
CA CYS A 36 28.44 -15.31 10.23
C CYS A 36 28.61 -14.99 11.73
N ILE A 37 27.75 -14.11 12.26
CA ILE A 37 27.64 -13.83 13.70
C ILE A 37 26.26 -14.31 14.21
N ASP A 38 26.27 -15.08 15.30
CA ASP A 38 25.04 -15.51 15.97
C ASP A 38 24.23 -14.31 16.45
N SER A 39 22.99 -14.21 15.97
CA SER A 39 22.02 -13.21 16.42
C SER A 39 21.70 -13.34 17.91
N ARG A 40 21.88 -14.51 18.53
CA ARG A 40 21.71 -14.73 19.98
C ARG A 40 22.79 -14.04 20.82
N LEU A 41 23.99 -13.86 20.28
CA LEU A 41 25.13 -13.32 21.02
C LEU A 41 25.14 -11.79 20.94
N ALA A 42 25.47 -11.15 22.07
CA ALA A 42 25.79 -9.73 22.14
C ALA A 42 27.28 -9.56 21.81
N VAL A 43 27.65 -9.64 20.52
CA VAL A 43 29.04 -9.48 20.09
C VAL A 43 29.27 -8.05 19.59
N ASN A 44 30.38 -7.45 20.00
CA ASN A 44 30.85 -6.17 19.49
C ASN A 44 31.02 -6.23 17.97
N MET A 45 30.30 -5.39 17.22
CA MET A 45 30.52 -5.22 15.77
C MET A 45 31.85 -4.49 15.47
N VAL A 46 32.62 -4.13 16.48
CA VAL A 46 33.88 -3.39 16.38
C VAL A 46 35.02 -4.28 16.83
N GLU A 47 35.68 -4.94 15.87
CA GLU A 47 37.14 -5.11 15.80
C GLU A 47 37.53 -5.97 14.57
N GLY A 48 38.31 -5.37 13.68
CA GLY A 48 39.59 -5.97 13.28
C GLY A 48 39.74 -6.73 11.96
N ASP A 49 38.72 -6.90 11.12
CA ASP A 49 38.91 -7.64 9.85
C ASP A 49 38.21 -7.02 8.65
N ASN A 50 38.88 -7.00 7.50
CA ASN A 50 38.41 -6.47 6.20
C ASN A 50 37.20 -7.24 5.61
N ALA A 51 36.57 -8.13 6.37
CA ALA A 51 35.39 -8.88 5.97
C ALA A 51 34.13 -8.30 6.64
N THR A 52 33.14 -7.92 5.84
CA THR A 52 31.83 -7.51 6.32
C THR A 52 31.14 -8.69 7.03
N LYS A 53 31.14 -8.68 8.37
CA LYS A 53 30.43 -9.68 9.17
C LYS A 53 28.92 -9.52 8.99
N VAL A 54 28.20 -10.64 8.87
CA VAL A 54 26.74 -10.67 8.58
C VAL A 54 26.03 -11.45 9.69
N SER A 55 24.84 -11.01 10.11
CA SER A 55 24.09 -11.69 11.16
C SER A 55 23.46 -13.00 10.67
N SER A 56 23.28 -13.96 11.59
CA SER A 56 22.57 -15.22 11.28
C SER A 56 21.14 -14.98 10.80
N ALA A 57 20.47 -13.91 11.26
CA ALA A 57 19.15 -13.52 10.78
C ALA A 57 19.14 -13.05 9.32
N GLU A 58 20.17 -12.33 8.86
CA GLU A 58 20.29 -11.92 7.46
C GLU A 58 20.53 -13.14 6.56
N LEU A 59 21.44 -14.03 6.94
CA LEU A 59 21.72 -15.25 6.19
C LEU A 59 20.52 -16.22 6.20
N TYR A 60 19.77 -16.30 7.29
CA TYR A 60 18.55 -17.08 7.34
C TYR A 60 17.51 -16.58 6.33
N PHE A 61 17.33 -15.25 6.22
CA PHE A 61 16.40 -14.67 5.26
C PHE A 61 16.83 -14.92 3.81
N VAL A 62 18.07 -14.57 3.48
CA VAL A 62 18.60 -14.61 2.11
C VAL A 62 18.81 -16.05 1.64
N ASN A 63 19.48 -16.89 2.45
CA ASN A 63 19.92 -18.22 2.02
C ASN A 63 18.92 -19.34 2.34
N ASP A 64 18.24 -19.30 3.49
CA ASP A 64 17.34 -20.40 3.90
C ASP A 64 15.89 -20.18 3.45
N VAL A 65 15.38 -18.96 3.65
CA VAL A 65 13.99 -18.62 3.37
C VAL A 65 13.80 -18.32 1.90
N LEU A 66 14.49 -17.31 1.37
CA LEU A 66 14.33 -16.88 -0.03
C LEU A 66 15.13 -17.73 -1.01
N LYS A 67 16.30 -18.24 -0.57
CA LYS A 67 17.31 -18.83 -1.45
C LYS A 67 17.63 -17.88 -2.61
N GLU A 68 17.85 -16.60 -2.27
CA GLU A 68 18.00 -15.51 -3.22
C GLU A 68 19.15 -15.81 -4.20
N ALA A 69 18.90 -15.58 -5.49
CA ALA A 69 19.93 -15.71 -6.51
C ALA A 69 20.84 -14.47 -6.54
N ASP A 70 22.12 -14.67 -6.81
CA ASP A 70 23.10 -13.56 -6.94
C ASP A 70 22.79 -12.66 -8.16
N SER A 71 22.16 -13.22 -9.19
CA SER A 71 21.68 -12.49 -10.36
C SER A 71 20.45 -13.18 -10.97
N ILE A 72 19.69 -12.45 -11.78
CA ILE A 72 18.55 -12.98 -12.54
C ILE A 72 18.93 -13.40 -13.96
N ASP A 73 20.21 -13.24 -14.35
CA ASP A 73 20.67 -13.50 -15.72
C ASP A 73 20.55 -14.98 -16.13
N ASP A 74 20.80 -15.90 -15.18
CA ASP A 74 20.65 -17.35 -15.38
C ASP A 74 19.18 -17.83 -15.23
N GLY A 75 18.24 -16.89 -15.08
CA GLY A 75 16.82 -17.13 -14.89
C GLY A 75 16.36 -17.04 -13.43
N ILE A 76 15.05 -17.21 -13.22
CA ILE A 76 14.41 -17.02 -11.90
C ILE A 76 14.61 -18.21 -10.94
N GLY A 77 15.03 -19.37 -11.45
CA GLY A 77 15.13 -20.61 -10.68
C GLY A 77 13.78 -21.32 -10.45
N SER A 78 13.82 -22.43 -9.72
CA SER A 78 12.62 -23.22 -9.40
C SER A 78 11.92 -22.71 -8.12
N PRO A 79 10.57 -22.71 -8.05
CA PRO A 79 9.86 -22.30 -6.85
C PRO A 79 10.21 -23.18 -5.64
N ASP A 80 10.45 -22.57 -4.48
CA ASP A 80 10.63 -23.32 -3.24
C ASP A 80 9.29 -23.89 -2.76
N TRP A 81 9.19 -25.22 -2.66
CA TRP A 81 7.93 -25.88 -2.30
C TRP A 81 7.41 -25.49 -0.91
N ARG A 82 8.29 -25.14 0.04
CA ARG A 82 7.87 -24.72 1.40
C ARG A 82 7.25 -23.34 1.34
N LEU A 83 7.84 -22.42 0.58
CA LEU A 83 7.27 -21.10 0.33
C LEU A 83 5.96 -21.19 -0.45
N VAL A 84 5.85 -22.08 -1.45
CA VAL A 84 4.60 -22.29 -2.20
C VAL A 84 3.48 -22.77 -1.27
N LEU A 85 3.76 -23.69 -0.35
CA LEU A 85 2.78 -24.10 0.67
C LEU A 85 2.42 -22.94 1.61
N CYS A 86 3.40 -22.13 2.02
CA CYS A 86 3.15 -20.96 2.85
C CYS A 86 2.34 -19.88 2.11
N LEU A 87 2.47 -19.77 0.78
CA LEU A 87 1.69 -18.87 -0.08
C LEU A 87 0.23 -19.35 -0.25
N LEU A 88 -0.02 -20.66 -0.19
CA LEU A 88 -1.38 -21.20 -0.27
C LEU A 88 -2.26 -20.72 0.89
N ILE A 89 -1.66 -20.54 2.06
CA ILE A 89 -2.35 -20.15 3.30
C ILE A 89 -3.01 -18.76 3.18
N PRO A 90 -2.30 -17.66 2.86
CA PRO A 90 -2.93 -16.36 2.70
C PRO A 90 -4.00 -16.34 1.59
N TRP A 91 -3.79 -17.02 0.47
CA TRP A 91 -4.81 -17.12 -0.59
C TRP A 91 -6.06 -17.88 -0.13
N THR A 92 -5.89 -18.93 0.67
CA THR A 92 -6.99 -19.65 1.30
C THR A 92 -7.74 -18.73 2.27
N CYS A 93 -7.03 -17.99 3.12
CA CYS A 93 -7.63 -17.03 4.04
C CYS A 93 -8.41 -15.92 3.30
N ILE A 94 -7.85 -15.36 2.22
CA ILE A 94 -8.51 -14.35 1.38
C ILE A 94 -9.78 -14.95 0.75
N CYS A 95 -9.69 -16.15 0.17
CA CYS A 95 -10.84 -16.83 -0.42
C CYS A 95 -11.95 -17.04 0.61
N LEU A 96 -11.62 -17.61 1.77
CA LEU A 96 -12.56 -17.88 2.87
C LEU A 96 -13.23 -16.60 3.37
N THR A 97 -12.47 -15.52 3.51
CA THR A 97 -12.98 -14.22 3.95
C THR A 97 -14.02 -13.66 2.96
N LEU A 98 -13.86 -13.95 1.67
CA LEU A 98 -14.69 -13.44 0.59
C LEU A 98 -15.81 -14.39 0.13
N VAL A 99 -15.96 -15.59 0.71
CA VAL A 99 -16.96 -16.59 0.28
C VAL A 99 -18.38 -16.03 0.20
N LYS A 100 -18.77 -15.16 1.14
CA LYS A 100 -20.09 -14.50 1.16
C LYS A 100 -20.03 -13.01 0.73
N GLY A 101 -18.97 -12.62 0.03
CA GLY A 101 -18.70 -11.23 -0.35
C GLY A 101 -18.54 -10.31 0.86
N ILE A 102 -18.95 -9.04 0.71
CA ILE A 102 -18.66 -8.02 1.72
C ILE A 102 -19.28 -8.26 3.10
N LYS A 103 -20.39 -9.01 3.16
CA LYS A 103 -21.03 -9.40 4.43
C LYS A 103 -20.14 -10.28 5.31
N SER A 104 -19.26 -11.09 4.69
CA SER A 104 -18.28 -11.90 5.40
C SER A 104 -17.02 -11.11 5.71
N SER A 105 -16.46 -10.40 4.71
CA SER A 105 -15.24 -9.62 4.93
C SER A 105 -15.42 -8.53 5.97
N GLY A 106 -16.58 -7.88 6.05
CA GLY A 106 -16.89 -6.90 7.10
C GLY A 106 -16.89 -7.49 8.52
N LYS A 107 -17.25 -8.77 8.70
CA LYS A 107 -17.17 -9.43 10.02
C LYS A 107 -15.74 -9.81 10.37
N VAL A 108 -14.99 -10.31 9.40
CA VAL A 108 -13.58 -10.67 9.58
C VAL A 108 -12.73 -9.41 9.85
N ALA A 109 -13.10 -8.28 9.26
CA ALA A 109 -12.43 -6.99 9.44
C ALA A 109 -12.33 -6.55 10.91
N TYR A 110 -13.29 -6.90 11.78
CA TYR A 110 -13.18 -6.59 13.22
C TYR A 110 -11.94 -7.24 13.84
N PHE A 111 -11.68 -8.51 13.55
CA PHE A 111 -10.48 -9.19 14.03
C PHE A 111 -9.22 -8.62 13.36
N LEU A 112 -9.24 -8.46 12.03
CA LEU A 112 -8.09 -7.98 11.27
C LEU A 112 -7.65 -6.56 11.68
N ALA A 113 -8.60 -5.70 12.07
CA ALA A 113 -8.32 -4.35 12.53
C ALA A 113 -7.89 -4.30 13.99
N ILE A 114 -8.56 -5.03 14.89
CA ILE A 114 -8.34 -4.89 16.35
C ILE A 114 -7.11 -5.68 16.82
N PHE A 115 -6.90 -6.89 16.30
CA PHE A 115 -5.82 -7.77 16.76
C PHE A 115 -4.43 -7.14 16.68
N PRO A 116 -4.04 -6.44 15.59
CA PRO A 116 -2.76 -5.75 15.54
C PRO A 116 -2.55 -4.73 16.65
N TYR A 117 -3.59 -4.00 17.09
CA TYR A 117 -3.46 -3.06 18.21
C TYR A 117 -3.18 -3.76 19.54
N VAL A 118 -3.76 -4.94 19.75
CA VAL A 118 -3.48 -5.75 20.94
C VAL A 118 -2.00 -6.16 20.94
N VAL A 119 -1.47 -6.63 19.81
CA VAL A 119 -0.05 -6.99 19.70
C VAL A 119 0.85 -5.77 19.83
N MET A 120 0.53 -4.65 19.18
CA MET A 120 1.29 -3.40 19.31
C MET A 120 1.36 -2.93 20.76
N LEU A 121 0.28 -3.06 21.54
CA LEU A 121 0.31 -2.74 22.97
C LEU A 121 1.29 -3.63 23.75
N VAL A 122 1.27 -4.95 23.49
CA VAL A 122 2.21 -5.90 24.11
C VAL A 122 3.65 -5.59 23.73
N LEU A 123 3.92 -5.31 22.44
CA LEU A 123 5.24 -4.95 21.95
C LEU A 123 5.71 -3.59 22.46
N LEU A 124 4.81 -2.63 22.65
CA LEU A 124 5.11 -1.33 23.25
C LEU A 124 5.55 -1.49 24.71
N ILE A 125 4.79 -2.25 25.51
CA ILE A 125 5.17 -2.53 26.90
C ILE A 125 6.55 -3.19 26.93
N ARG A 126 6.79 -4.18 26.07
CA ARG A 126 8.10 -4.83 25.98
C ARG A 126 9.19 -3.83 25.59
N ALA A 127 8.98 -3.05 24.53
CA ALA A 127 9.95 -2.06 24.07
C ALA A 127 10.33 -1.06 25.17
N CYS A 128 9.36 -0.57 25.95
CA CYS A 128 9.63 0.34 27.08
C CYS A 128 10.43 -0.31 28.21
N THR A 129 10.41 -1.64 28.35
CA THR A 129 11.21 -2.36 29.36
C THR A 129 12.62 -2.73 28.90
N LEU A 130 12.95 -2.55 27.62
CA LEU A 130 14.26 -2.89 27.08
C LEU A 130 15.28 -1.79 27.36
N GLU A 131 16.49 -2.20 27.75
CA GLU A 131 17.63 -1.30 27.90
C GLU A 131 18.03 -0.71 26.55
N GLY A 132 18.33 0.60 26.51
CA GLY A 132 18.65 1.31 25.26
C GLY A 132 17.45 1.72 24.39
N ALA A 133 16.23 1.25 24.69
CA ALA A 133 15.05 1.57 23.89
C ALA A 133 14.71 3.07 23.86
N GLY A 134 14.93 3.78 24.97
CA GLY A 134 14.71 5.23 25.05
C GLY A 134 15.57 6.02 24.06
N ALA A 135 16.82 5.58 23.81
CA ALA A 135 17.70 6.23 22.82
C ALA A 135 17.17 6.04 21.39
N GLY A 136 16.66 4.85 21.06
CA GLY A 136 16.03 4.58 19.78
C GLY A 136 14.73 5.36 19.57
N MET A 137 13.84 5.40 20.56
CA MET A 137 12.63 6.21 20.51
C MET A 137 12.94 7.70 20.36
N LEU A 138 13.96 8.20 21.07
CA LEU A 138 14.43 9.58 20.93
C LEU A 138 14.97 9.84 19.53
N TYR A 139 15.74 8.90 18.96
CA TYR A 139 16.24 9.01 17.58
C TYR A 139 15.09 9.18 16.57
N PHE A 140 13.99 8.45 16.74
CA PHE A 140 12.82 8.54 15.86
C PHE A 140 12.14 9.92 15.88
N ILE A 141 11.99 10.52 17.06
CA ILE A 141 11.26 11.80 17.22
C ILE A 141 12.15 13.04 17.16
N LYS A 142 13.48 12.89 17.20
CA LYS A 142 14.42 14.01 17.25
C LYS A 142 14.34 14.82 15.94
N PRO A 143 13.89 16.09 15.98
CA PRO A 143 13.69 16.87 14.77
C PRO A 143 15.04 17.27 14.15
N GLN A 144 15.13 17.15 12.83
CA GLN A 144 16.23 17.67 12.01
C GLN A 144 15.69 18.78 11.11
N TRP A 145 15.67 20.02 11.61
CA TRP A 145 15.03 21.14 10.93
C TRP A 145 15.65 21.46 9.56
N ASP A 146 16.95 21.22 9.38
CA ASP A 146 17.64 21.47 8.11
C ASP A 146 17.09 20.60 6.96
N ARG A 147 16.56 19.41 7.29
CA ARG A 147 16.03 18.46 6.31
C ARG A 147 14.71 18.92 5.68
N ILE A 148 13.97 19.83 6.30
CA ILE A 148 12.67 20.30 5.77
C ILE A 148 12.84 21.08 4.44
N PHE A 149 14.03 21.62 4.19
CA PHE A 149 14.35 22.34 2.96
C PHE A 149 14.70 21.40 1.80
N GLU A 150 14.89 20.10 2.06
CA GLU A 150 15.17 19.11 1.04
C GLU A 150 13.87 18.67 0.34
N ALA A 151 13.77 18.88 -0.98
CA ALA A 151 12.62 18.46 -1.77
C ALA A 151 12.32 16.95 -1.65
N LYS A 152 13.37 16.13 -1.44
CA LYS A 152 13.26 14.68 -1.24
C LYS A 152 12.40 14.33 -0.02
N VAL A 153 12.46 15.12 1.05
CA VAL A 153 11.69 14.88 2.28
C VAL A 153 10.19 15.07 2.03
N TRP A 154 9.82 16.12 1.30
CA TRP A 154 8.42 16.35 0.90
C TRP A 154 7.91 15.30 -0.07
N TYR A 155 8.73 14.91 -1.06
CA TYR A 155 8.41 13.82 -1.97
C TYR A 155 8.12 12.52 -1.19
N ALA A 156 8.99 12.16 -0.24
CA ALA A 156 8.80 10.96 0.59
C ALA A 156 7.54 11.07 1.47
N ALA A 157 7.29 12.23 2.09
CA ALA A 157 6.14 12.45 2.96
C ALA A 157 4.80 12.28 2.21
N VAL A 158 4.65 12.93 1.05
CA VAL A 158 3.40 12.83 0.29
C VAL A 158 3.22 11.43 -0.31
N THR A 159 4.29 10.83 -0.82
CA THR A 159 4.27 9.45 -1.34
C THR A 159 3.84 8.47 -0.25
N GLN A 160 4.36 8.64 0.97
CA GLN A 160 3.98 7.82 2.13
C GLN A 160 2.49 7.96 2.45
N VAL A 161 1.96 9.18 2.56
CA VAL A 161 0.53 9.41 2.85
C VAL A 161 -0.36 8.83 1.75
N PHE A 162 0.02 9.00 0.49
CA PHE A 162 -0.72 8.48 -0.66
C PHE A 162 -0.86 6.96 -0.63
N PHE A 163 0.26 6.25 -0.44
CA PHE A 163 0.25 4.78 -0.38
C PHE A 163 -0.31 4.24 0.94
N SER A 164 -0.10 4.92 2.08
CA SER A 164 -0.62 4.51 3.39
C SER A 164 -2.15 4.44 3.40
N LEU A 165 -2.81 5.49 2.89
CA LEU A 165 -4.27 5.56 2.82
C LEU A 165 -4.85 4.77 1.62
N THR A 166 -4.02 4.22 0.74
CA THR A 166 -4.43 3.48 -0.46
C THR A 166 -5.39 4.27 -1.38
N VAL A 167 -5.18 5.59 -1.46
CA VAL A 167 -6.02 6.48 -2.29
C VAL A 167 -5.73 6.22 -3.77
N CYS A 168 -6.73 6.37 -4.64
CA CYS A 168 -6.62 6.14 -6.09
C CYS A 168 -6.33 4.68 -6.51
N PHE A 169 -6.46 3.71 -5.60
CA PHE A 169 -6.45 2.27 -5.92
C PHE A 169 -7.86 1.68 -6.11
N GLY A 170 -8.91 2.49 -5.97
CA GLY A 170 -10.31 2.05 -6.05
C GLY A 170 -10.86 1.36 -4.79
N ASN A 171 -10.00 0.95 -3.85
CA ASN A 171 -10.41 0.27 -2.62
C ASN A 171 -11.37 1.11 -1.77
N VAL A 172 -11.03 2.39 -1.54
CA VAL A 172 -11.85 3.32 -0.74
C VAL A 172 -13.17 3.63 -1.44
N ILE A 173 -13.17 3.75 -2.78
CA ILE A 173 -14.37 3.94 -3.59
C ILE A 173 -15.30 2.73 -3.45
N MET A 174 -14.74 1.52 -3.58
CA MET A 174 -15.49 0.29 -3.39
C MET A 174 -16.07 0.18 -1.98
N TYR A 175 -15.30 0.44 -0.92
CA TYR A 175 -15.88 0.40 0.43
C TYR A 175 -16.99 1.43 0.62
N SER A 176 -16.83 2.62 0.05
CA SER A 176 -17.82 3.69 0.11
C SER A 176 -19.09 3.37 -0.66
N SER A 177 -19.03 2.55 -1.73
CA SER A 177 -20.20 2.16 -2.52
C SER A 177 -21.19 1.26 -1.75
N TYR A 178 -20.75 0.65 -0.64
CA TYR A 178 -21.62 -0.14 0.25
C TYR A 178 -22.18 0.65 1.43
N ASN A 179 -21.81 1.93 1.56
CA ASN A 179 -22.37 2.79 2.61
C ASN A 179 -23.82 3.15 2.31
N ARG A 180 -24.57 3.49 3.37
CA ARG A 180 -25.86 4.16 3.19
C ARG A 180 -25.62 5.53 2.56
N PHE A 181 -26.52 5.96 1.69
CA PHE A 181 -26.40 7.22 0.94
C PHE A 181 -26.15 8.44 1.84
N SER A 182 -26.86 8.53 2.98
CA SER A 182 -26.73 9.62 3.96
C SER A 182 -25.77 9.32 5.11
N ASN A 183 -24.91 8.29 5.00
CA ASN A 183 -23.92 8.01 6.02
C ASN A 183 -22.90 9.15 6.09
N ASN A 184 -22.56 9.59 7.31
CA ASN A 184 -21.64 10.70 7.52
C ASN A 184 -20.18 10.32 7.20
N VAL A 185 -19.85 10.30 5.90
CA VAL A 185 -18.52 9.97 5.39
C VAL A 185 -17.48 11.01 5.82
N TYR A 186 -17.88 12.26 6.11
CA TYR A 186 -16.98 13.30 6.60
C TYR A 186 -16.37 12.94 7.97
N ARG A 187 -17.20 12.44 8.88
CA ARG A 187 -16.72 11.95 10.18
C ARG A 187 -15.82 10.72 9.99
N ASP A 188 -16.27 9.77 9.17
CA ASP A 188 -15.59 8.49 9.02
C ASP A 188 -14.20 8.66 8.36
N VAL A 189 -14.07 9.51 7.32
CA VAL A 189 -12.77 9.79 6.68
C VAL A 189 -11.81 10.53 7.60
N THR A 190 -12.33 11.41 8.48
CA THR A 190 -11.51 12.12 9.48
C THR A 190 -10.93 11.13 10.50
N ILE A 191 -11.75 10.21 11.00
CA ILE A 191 -11.32 9.16 11.94
C ILE A 191 -10.26 8.26 11.29
N VAL A 192 -10.53 7.76 10.07
CA VAL A 192 -9.60 6.88 9.35
C VAL A 192 -8.23 7.56 9.14
N SER A 193 -8.23 8.83 8.71
CA SER A 193 -6.99 9.57 8.44
C SER A 193 -6.15 9.82 9.71
N ILE A 194 -6.80 10.17 10.82
CA ILE A 194 -6.13 10.37 12.12
C ILE A 194 -5.60 9.03 12.64
N MET A 195 -6.43 7.98 12.60
CA MET A 195 -6.04 6.66 13.07
C MET A 195 -4.86 6.09 12.28
N ASP A 196 -4.82 6.25 10.96
CA ASP A 196 -3.69 5.82 10.11
C ASP A 196 -2.38 6.48 10.56
N THR A 197 -2.41 7.80 10.76
CA THR A 197 -1.22 8.58 11.18
C THR A 197 -0.78 8.19 12.60
N CYS A 198 -1.72 8.12 13.55
CA CYS A 198 -1.41 7.72 14.93
C CYS A 198 -0.87 6.29 15.02
N THR A 199 -1.42 5.38 14.21
CA THR A 199 -0.95 3.98 14.17
C THR A 199 0.46 3.89 13.60
N SER A 200 0.75 4.62 12.53
CA SER A 200 2.09 4.71 11.94
C SER A 200 3.11 5.29 12.92
N MET A 201 2.74 6.33 13.67
CA MET A 201 3.60 6.93 14.71
C MET A 201 3.86 5.95 15.86
N LEU A 202 2.82 5.26 16.34
CA LEU A 202 2.93 4.24 17.38
C LEU A 202 3.82 3.07 16.94
N ALA A 203 3.59 2.55 15.73
CA ALA A 203 4.42 1.50 15.15
C ALA A 203 5.88 1.96 15.03
N GLY A 204 6.13 3.20 14.57
CA GLY A 204 7.47 3.79 14.54
C GLY A 204 8.15 3.81 15.90
N LEU A 205 7.47 4.25 16.96
CA LEU A 205 8.02 4.23 18.32
C LEU A 205 8.37 2.81 18.80
N ILE A 206 7.52 1.83 18.53
CA ILE A 206 7.78 0.42 18.89
C ILE A 206 9.00 -0.10 18.12
N VAL A 207 9.05 0.12 16.81
CA VAL A 207 10.15 -0.26 15.91
C VAL A 207 11.47 0.31 16.38
N PHE A 208 11.53 1.62 16.56
CA PHE A 208 12.75 2.28 16.98
C PHE A 208 13.12 1.99 18.44
N GLY A 209 12.17 1.68 19.32
CA GLY A 209 12.46 1.18 20.66
C GLY A 209 13.19 -0.17 20.64
N VAL A 210 12.70 -1.13 19.84
CA VAL A 210 13.34 -2.44 19.67
C VAL A 210 14.71 -2.32 19.00
N ILE A 211 14.84 -1.45 17.99
CA ILE A 211 16.12 -1.20 17.31
C ILE A 211 17.11 -0.47 18.22
N GLY A 212 16.64 0.46 19.06
CA GLY A 212 17.46 1.11 20.08
C GLY A 212 18.09 0.11 21.05
N HIS A 213 17.32 -0.89 21.47
CA HIS A 213 17.84 -2.01 22.24
C HIS A 213 18.88 -2.82 21.45
N LEU A 214 18.60 -3.17 20.18
CA LEU A 214 19.54 -3.88 19.34
C LEU A 214 20.87 -3.13 19.21
N ALA A 215 20.85 -1.83 18.96
CA ALA A 215 22.04 -1.00 18.86
C ALA A 215 22.82 -0.94 20.19
N HIS A 216 22.11 -0.87 21.32
CA HIS A 216 22.72 -0.87 22.64
C HIS A 216 23.44 -2.20 22.95
N VAL A 217 22.82 -3.32 22.63
CA VAL A 217 23.37 -4.66 22.87
C VAL A 217 24.49 -5.03 21.91
N THR A 218 24.50 -4.47 20.69
CA THR A 218 25.54 -4.72 19.67
C THR A 218 26.67 -3.68 19.68
N ASP A 219 26.61 -2.73 20.61
CA ASP A 219 27.51 -1.56 20.71
C ASP A 219 27.68 -0.84 19.37
N ALA A 220 26.57 -0.70 18.63
CA ALA A 220 26.57 -0.07 17.33
C ALA A 220 26.62 1.47 17.49
N PRO A 221 27.61 2.16 16.92
CA PRO A 221 27.77 3.60 17.10
C PRO A 221 26.71 4.44 16.37
N ASP A 222 25.99 3.85 15.41
CA ASP A 222 24.90 4.51 14.67
C ASP A 222 23.76 3.54 14.41
N LEU A 223 22.54 3.98 14.73
CA LEU A 223 21.29 3.27 14.48
C LEU A 223 21.09 3.01 12.98
N SER A 224 21.58 3.89 12.11
CA SER A 224 21.42 3.73 10.65
C SER A 224 22.09 2.47 10.09
N LYS A 225 23.11 1.95 10.77
CA LYS A 225 23.86 0.75 10.33
C LYS A 225 23.15 -0.56 10.65
N VAL A 226 22.28 -0.57 11.66
CA VAL A 226 21.53 -1.78 12.08
C VAL A 226 20.16 -1.89 11.39
N VAL A 227 19.70 -0.82 10.75
CA VAL A 227 18.39 -0.76 10.09
C VAL A 227 18.52 -1.11 8.62
N ARG A 228 17.87 -2.20 8.21
CA ARG A 228 17.63 -2.49 6.79
C ARG A 228 16.29 -1.88 6.37
N GLY A 229 16.22 -1.31 5.17
CA GLY A 229 14.97 -0.77 4.60
C GLY A 229 14.02 -1.87 4.11
N GLY A 230 12.76 -1.50 3.88
CA GLY A 230 11.76 -2.37 3.24
C GLY A 230 11.53 -3.69 3.97
N ALA A 231 11.52 -4.80 3.22
CA ALA A 231 11.33 -6.14 3.77
C ALA A 231 12.43 -6.55 4.77
N GLY A 232 13.65 -6.02 4.61
CA GLY A 232 14.77 -6.31 5.51
C GLY A 232 14.50 -5.86 6.95
N LEU A 233 13.75 -4.77 7.16
CA LEU A 233 13.37 -4.33 8.51
C LEU A 233 12.61 -5.42 9.27
N ALA A 234 11.60 -6.01 8.61
CA ALA A 234 10.69 -6.97 9.20
C ALA A 234 11.26 -8.39 9.28
N PHE A 235 12.09 -8.79 8.31
CA PHE A 235 12.57 -10.18 8.19
C PHE A 235 14.05 -10.38 8.56
N ILE A 236 14.81 -9.30 8.74
CA ILE A 236 16.22 -9.35 9.17
C ILE A 236 16.38 -8.63 10.51
N THR A 237 16.16 -7.30 10.54
CA THR A 237 16.48 -6.47 11.72
C THR A 237 15.61 -6.82 12.94
N TYR A 238 14.30 -7.03 12.76
CA TYR A 238 13.40 -7.43 13.85
C TYR A 238 13.69 -8.83 14.40
N PRO A 239 13.82 -9.87 13.56
CA PRO A 239 14.21 -11.21 14.01
C PRO A 239 15.55 -11.21 14.75
N ASP A 240 16.53 -10.43 14.28
CA ASP A 240 17.82 -10.24 14.92
C ASP A 240 17.70 -9.63 16.32
N ALA A 241 16.83 -8.61 16.47
CA ALA A 241 16.56 -7.99 17.77
C ALA A 241 15.82 -8.94 18.73
N ILE A 242 14.81 -9.67 18.25
CA ILE A 242 14.02 -10.61 19.05
C ILE A 242 14.89 -11.78 19.52
N ALA A 243 15.82 -12.26 18.69
CA ALA A 243 16.74 -13.34 19.07
C ALA A 243 17.65 -12.98 20.26
N LYS A 244 17.86 -11.68 20.54
CA LYS A 244 18.64 -11.17 21.69
C LYS A 244 17.80 -11.01 22.96
N PHE A 245 16.48 -11.18 22.90
CA PHE A 245 15.65 -11.09 24.09
C PHE A 245 15.91 -12.28 25.02
N GLN A 246 16.31 -11.98 26.26
CA GLN A 246 16.51 -12.98 27.31
C GLN A 246 15.18 -13.58 27.80
N PHE A 247 14.07 -12.86 27.65
CA PHE A 247 12.74 -13.28 28.09
C PHE A 247 11.86 -13.67 26.90
N TRP A 248 11.59 -14.98 26.77
CA TRP A 248 10.61 -15.60 25.86
C TRP A 248 10.64 -15.05 24.41
N PRO A 249 11.78 -15.15 23.70
CA PRO A 249 11.92 -14.61 22.35
C PRO A 249 10.93 -15.24 21.35
N GLN A 250 10.57 -16.52 21.52
CA GLN A 250 9.58 -17.22 20.70
C GLN A 250 8.19 -16.57 20.78
N PHE A 251 7.75 -16.19 21.97
CA PHE A 251 6.44 -15.53 22.14
C PHE A 251 6.39 -14.21 21.38
N PHE A 252 7.43 -13.38 21.49
CA PHE A 252 7.49 -12.10 20.78
C PHE A 252 7.59 -12.29 19.27
N ALA A 253 8.33 -13.30 18.80
CA ALA A 253 8.40 -13.65 17.38
C ALA A 253 7.04 -14.09 16.84
N VAL A 254 6.33 -15.00 17.53
CA VAL A 254 4.97 -15.43 17.15
C VAL A 254 4.01 -14.25 17.12
N ALA A 255 4.00 -13.41 18.16
CA ALA A 255 3.13 -12.24 18.22
C ALA A 255 3.40 -11.26 17.06
N PHE A 256 4.67 -10.93 16.81
CA PHE A 256 5.10 -10.03 15.75
C PHE A 256 4.71 -10.55 14.35
N PHE A 257 5.06 -11.79 14.01
CA PHE A 257 4.77 -12.35 12.69
C PHE A 257 3.27 -12.63 12.49
N LEU A 258 2.54 -12.99 13.54
CA LEU A 258 1.08 -13.11 13.47
C LEU A 258 0.42 -11.75 13.23
N MET A 259 0.89 -10.69 13.90
CA MET A 259 0.44 -9.32 13.62
C MET A 259 0.72 -8.90 12.17
N LEU A 260 1.95 -9.10 11.68
CA LEU A 260 2.30 -8.80 10.29
C LEU A 260 1.44 -9.58 9.29
N PHE A 261 1.16 -10.86 9.59
CA PHE A 261 0.30 -11.69 8.75
C PHE A 261 -1.14 -11.16 8.72
N VAL A 262 -1.69 -10.81 9.89
CA VAL A 262 -3.05 -10.26 10.01
C VAL A 262 -3.18 -8.91 9.29
N LEU A 263 -2.20 -8.00 9.46
CA LEU A 263 -2.16 -6.72 8.74
C LEU A 263 -2.11 -6.94 7.23
N GLY A 264 -1.28 -7.88 6.76
CA GLY A 264 -1.20 -8.22 5.35
C GLY A 264 -2.53 -8.79 4.80
N ILE A 265 -3.23 -9.62 5.58
CA ILE A 265 -4.52 -10.22 5.13
C ILE A 265 -5.53 -9.10 4.97
N GLY A 266 -5.59 -8.16 5.91
CA GLY A 266 -6.48 -6.99 5.86
C GLY A 266 -6.38 -6.23 4.54
N SER A 267 -5.17 -5.81 4.17
CA SER A 267 -4.93 -5.06 2.94
C SER A 267 -5.25 -5.87 1.67
N ASN A 268 -4.88 -7.16 1.63
CA ASN A 268 -5.18 -8.03 0.50
C ASN A 268 -6.67 -8.34 0.35
N VAL A 269 -7.41 -8.49 1.46
CA VAL A 269 -8.86 -8.67 1.45
C VAL A 269 -9.52 -7.41 0.87
N GLY A 270 -9.04 -6.22 1.19
CA GLY A 270 -9.51 -4.96 0.58
C GLY A 270 -9.36 -4.97 -0.94
N MET A 271 -8.13 -5.21 -1.43
CA MET A 271 -7.85 -5.29 -2.87
C MET A 271 -8.69 -6.35 -3.59
N ALA A 272 -8.80 -7.54 -3.01
CA ALA A 272 -9.57 -8.64 -3.60
C ALA A 272 -11.09 -8.36 -3.58
N THR A 273 -11.59 -7.64 -2.57
CA THR A 273 -12.99 -7.18 -2.53
C THR A 273 -13.26 -6.16 -3.64
N THR A 274 -12.30 -5.29 -3.97
CA THR A 274 -12.40 -4.34 -5.08
C THR A 274 -12.59 -5.07 -6.40
N ILE A 275 -11.72 -6.03 -6.71
CA ILE A 275 -11.83 -6.84 -7.93
C ILE A 275 -13.14 -7.61 -7.96
N MET A 276 -13.52 -8.24 -6.84
CA MET A 276 -14.79 -8.95 -6.74
C MET A 276 -15.99 -8.04 -7.03
N THR A 277 -16.00 -6.82 -6.49
CA THR A 277 -17.10 -5.87 -6.66
C THR A 277 -17.20 -5.45 -8.13
N VAL A 278 -16.09 -5.05 -8.76
CA VAL A 278 -16.06 -4.69 -10.19
C VAL A 278 -16.59 -5.83 -11.08
N VAL A 279 -16.18 -7.07 -10.83
CA VAL A 279 -16.64 -8.23 -11.61
C VAL A 279 -18.14 -8.46 -11.40
N ARG A 280 -18.64 -8.33 -10.17
CA ARG A 280 -20.05 -8.61 -9.83
C ARG A 280 -20.99 -7.48 -10.24
N ASP A 281 -20.53 -6.23 -10.25
CA ASP A 281 -21.30 -5.10 -10.77
C ASP A 281 -21.52 -5.25 -12.27
N ARG A 282 -20.51 -5.78 -13.00
CA ARG A 282 -20.65 -6.10 -14.42
C ARG A 282 -21.42 -7.38 -14.69
N PHE A 283 -21.27 -8.39 -13.85
CA PHE A 283 -21.87 -9.72 -14.01
C PHE A 283 -22.63 -10.16 -12.74
N PRO A 284 -23.82 -9.59 -12.45
CA PRO A 284 -24.52 -9.78 -11.17
C PRO A 284 -24.93 -11.23 -10.87
N HIS A 285 -25.08 -12.05 -11.91
CA HIS A 285 -25.43 -13.48 -11.79
C HIS A 285 -24.31 -14.33 -11.14
N LEU A 286 -23.08 -13.83 -11.04
CA LEU A 286 -21.96 -14.59 -10.49
C LEU A 286 -22.05 -14.63 -8.96
N LYS A 287 -21.97 -15.84 -8.41
CA LYS A 287 -21.92 -16.06 -6.96
C LYS A 287 -20.59 -15.51 -6.39
N PRO A 288 -20.61 -14.80 -5.25
CA PRO A 288 -19.39 -14.28 -4.62
C PRO A 288 -18.32 -15.35 -4.38
N SER A 289 -18.72 -16.56 -3.96
CA SER A 289 -17.82 -17.67 -3.71
C SER A 289 -17.05 -18.13 -4.94
N LEU A 290 -17.70 -18.16 -6.11
CA LEU A 290 -17.06 -18.51 -7.37
C LEU A 290 -16.02 -17.45 -7.76
N VAL A 291 -16.38 -16.17 -7.64
CA VAL A 291 -15.46 -15.06 -7.95
C VAL A 291 -14.27 -15.06 -6.99
N ALA A 292 -14.50 -15.27 -5.69
CA ALA A 292 -13.43 -15.40 -4.69
C ALA A 292 -12.45 -16.52 -5.03
N PHE A 293 -12.98 -17.70 -5.39
CA PHE A 293 -12.17 -18.86 -5.74
C PHE A 293 -11.34 -18.62 -7.00
N VAL A 294 -11.92 -18.00 -8.04
CA VAL A 294 -11.19 -17.64 -9.26
C VAL A 294 -10.08 -16.62 -8.97
N ILE A 295 -10.36 -15.57 -8.19
CA ILE A 295 -9.35 -14.59 -7.77
C ILE A 295 -8.21 -15.29 -7.01
N ALA A 296 -8.54 -16.21 -6.10
CA ALA A 296 -7.54 -16.93 -5.32
C ALA A 296 -6.68 -17.88 -6.17
N ILE A 297 -7.27 -18.62 -7.12
CA ILE A 297 -6.52 -19.50 -8.03
C ILE A 297 -5.58 -18.71 -8.92
N ILE A 298 -6.09 -17.66 -9.58
CA ILE A 298 -5.27 -16.82 -10.47
C ILE A 298 -4.18 -16.13 -9.66
N GLY A 299 -4.54 -15.59 -8.50
CA GLY A 299 -3.62 -14.92 -7.60
C GLY A 299 -2.52 -15.84 -7.07
N PHE A 300 -2.86 -17.07 -6.67
CA PHE A 300 -1.91 -18.10 -6.24
C PHE A 300 -0.99 -18.51 -7.39
N SER A 301 -1.54 -18.78 -8.57
CA SER A 301 -0.78 -19.23 -9.75
C SER A 301 0.28 -18.21 -10.17
N ILE A 302 -0.09 -16.92 -10.22
CA ILE A 302 0.86 -15.84 -10.49
C ILE A 302 1.82 -15.65 -9.31
N GLY A 303 1.33 -15.81 -8.08
CA GLY A 303 2.11 -15.65 -6.86
C GLY A 303 3.31 -16.59 -6.73
N ILE A 304 3.24 -17.79 -7.31
CA ILE A 304 4.33 -18.79 -7.32
C ILE A 304 5.61 -18.24 -7.94
N ILE A 305 5.52 -17.30 -8.88
CA ILE A 305 6.72 -16.72 -9.52
C ILE A 305 7.59 -16.00 -8.48
N TYR A 306 6.99 -15.37 -7.47
CA TYR A 306 7.70 -14.66 -6.41
C TYR A 306 8.27 -15.57 -5.32
N THR A 307 7.98 -16.88 -5.34
CA THR A 307 8.55 -17.87 -4.42
C THR A 307 9.79 -18.57 -4.99
N THR A 308 10.33 -18.04 -6.07
CA THR A 308 11.57 -18.51 -6.71
C THR A 308 12.78 -17.74 -6.16
N PRO A 309 14.02 -18.27 -6.31
CA PRO A 309 15.27 -17.55 -6.00
C PRO A 309 15.36 -16.13 -6.58
N GLY A 310 14.88 -15.93 -7.81
CA GLY A 310 14.80 -14.61 -8.45
C GLY A 310 13.55 -13.79 -8.09
N GLY A 311 12.73 -14.27 -7.15
CA GLY A 311 11.42 -13.71 -6.84
C GLY A 311 11.45 -12.29 -6.28
N GLN A 312 12.45 -11.94 -5.48
CA GLN A 312 12.58 -10.58 -4.92
C GLN A 312 12.93 -9.53 -5.99
N TYR A 313 13.81 -9.87 -6.93
CA TYR A 313 14.08 -9.02 -8.10
C TYR A 313 12.79 -8.71 -8.85
N LEU A 314 11.99 -9.74 -9.16
CA LEU A 314 10.73 -9.55 -9.88
C LEU A 314 9.68 -8.79 -9.05
N LEU A 315 9.65 -9.02 -7.74
CA LEU A 315 8.75 -8.31 -6.82
C LEU A 315 9.02 -6.80 -6.85
N ASP A 316 10.27 -6.39 -6.63
CA ASP A 316 10.66 -4.98 -6.60
C ASP A 316 10.48 -4.34 -7.99
N PHE A 317 10.82 -5.10 -9.04
CA PHE A 317 10.64 -4.69 -10.43
C PHE A 317 9.16 -4.40 -10.77
N LEU A 318 8.26 -5.32 -10.42
CA LEU A 318 6.83 -5.17 -10.70
C LEU A 318 6.14 -4.17 -9.76
N ASP A 319 6.61 -4.02 -8.51
CA ASP A 319 6.12 -2.97 -7.62
C ASP A 319 6.43 -1.59 -8.23
N PHE A 320 7.67 -1.37 -8.68
CA PHE A 320 8.08 -0.11 -9.28
C PHE A 320 7.34 0.20 -10.59
N TYR A 321 7.48 -0.66 -11.61
CA TYR A 321 6.94 -0.39 -12.95
C TYR A 321 5.43 -0.64 -13.07
N GLY A 322 4.88 -1.59 -12.31
CA GLY A 322 3.51 -2.07 -12.49
C GLY A 322 2.49 -1.52 -11.50
N ALA A 323 2.93 -1.13 -10.29
CA ALA A 323 2.02 -0.67 -9.24
C ALA A 323 2.29 0.81 -8.89
N SER A 324 3.43 1.10 -8.29
CA SER A 324 3.75 2.38 -7.68
C SER A 324 3.76 3.52 -8.71
N PHE A 325 4.46 3.34 -9.84
CA PHE A 325 4.54 4.41 -10.86
C PHE A 325 3.22 4.58 -11.63
N VAL A 326 2.54 3.47 -11.97
CA VAL A 326 1.24 3.51 -12.65
C VAL A 326 0.19 4.20 -11.78
N ALA A 327 0.13 3.87 -10.48
CA ALA A 327 -0.81 4.46 -9.54
C ALA A 327 -0.62 5.98 -9.41
N LEU A 328 0.62 6.46 -9.35
CA LEU A 328 0.91 7.89 -9.27
C LEU A 328 0.41 8.65 -10.50
N VAL A 329 0.62 8.10 -11.71
CA VAL A 329 0.15 8.71 -12.97
C VAL A 329 -1.38 8.74 -13.01
N LEU A 330 -2.02 7.61 -12.74
CA LEU A 330 -3.48 7.50 -12.77
C LEU A 330 -4.15 8.39 -11.70
N ALA A 331 -3.54 8.55 -10.53
CA ALA A 331 -4.03 9.43 -9.47
C ALA A 331 -4.08 10.91 -9.90
N VAL A 332 -3.09 11.39 -10.64
CA VAL A 332 -3.10 12.77 -11.17
C VAL A 332 -4.30 12.95 -12.12
N PHE A 333 -4.52 11.99 -13.03
CA PHE A 333 -5.66 12.05 -13.95
C PHE A 333 -7.01 11.92 -13.24
N GLU A 334 -7.10 11.06 -12.22
CA GLU A 334 -8.30 10.91 -11.40
C GLU A 334 -8.63 12.23 -10.69
N MET A 335 -7.63 12.88 -10.07
CA MET A 335 -7.81 14.17 -9.39
C MET A 335 -8.17 15.30 -10.35
N ILE A 336 -7.56 15.36 -11.54
CA ILE A 336 -7.96 16.32 -12.58
C ILE A 336 -9.41 16.06 -13.03
N THR A 337 -9.78 14.80 -13.21
CA THR A 337 -11.14 14.43 -13.61
C THR A 337 -12.16 14.85 -12.56
N PHE A 338 -11.88 14.55 -11.29
CA PHE A 338 -12.73 14.90 -10.17
C PHE A 338 -12.85 16.42 -10.00
N ALA A 339 -11.72 17.14 -9.91
CA ALA A 339 -11.72 18.57 -9.59
C ALA A 339 -12.15 19.48 -10.75
N TRP A 340 -11.74 19.16 -11.98
CA TRP A 340 -11.83 20.07 -13.12
C TRP A 340 -12.81 19.63 -14.20
N ILE A 341 -12.89 18.32 -14.50
CA ILE A 341 -13.84 17.81 -15.50
C ILE A 341 -15.24 17.72 -14.90
N TYR A 342 -15.38 17.01 -13.78
CA TYR A 342 -16.66 16.89 -13.09
C TYR A 342 -17.01 18.21 -12.38
N GLY A 343 -16.05 18.77 -11.65
CA GLY A 343 -16.10 20.12 -11.10
C GLY A 343 -16.35 20.15 -9.59
N VAL A 344 -15.51 20.89 -8.85
CA VAL A 344 -15.61 21.07 -7.38
C VAL A 344 -17.00 21.56 -6.95
N GLY A 345 -17.62 22.48 -7.68
CA GLY A 345 -18.94 23.00 -7.33
C GLY A 345 -20.03 21.92 -7.36
N ARG A 346 -19.97 20.99 -8.32
CA ARG A 346 -20.89 19.84 -8.38
C ARG A 346 -20.64 18.88 -7.21
N ILE A 347 -19.37 18.61 -6.89
CA ILE A 347 -18.98 17.77 -5.75
C ILE A 347 -19.52 18.33 -4.45
N CYS A 348 -19.33 19.63 -4.19
CA CYS A 348 -19.82 20.29 -2.99
C CYS A 348 -21.34 20.15 -2.86
N ARG A 349 -22.06 20.31 -3.97
CA ARG A 349 -23.52 20.12 -4.02
C ARG A 349 -23.93 18.67 -3.78
N ASP A 350 -23.22 17.71 -4.35
CA ASP A 350 -23.52 16.29 -4.14
C ASP A 350 -23.31 15.91 -2.67
N ILE A 351 -22.25 16.44 -2.02
CA ILE A 351 -22.00 16.27 -0.58
C ILE A 351 -23.09 16.95 0.26
N GLU A 352 -23.50 18.16 -0.10
CA GLU A 352 -24.59 18.87 0.58
C GLU A 352 -25.92 18.11 0.45
N PHE A 353 -26.19 17.53 -0.72
CA PHE A 353 -27.38 16.69 -0.94
C PHE A 353 -27.32 15.38 -0.14
N MET A 354 -26.15 14.74 -0.04
CA MET A 354 -25.97 13.49 0.70
C MET A 354 -26.03 13.68 2.21
N LEU A 355 -25.36 14.71 2.74
CA LEU A 355 -25.08 14.85 4.16
C LEU A 355 -25.78 16.05 4.82
N GLY A 356 -26.32 16.99 4.04
CA GLY A 356 -26.83 18.27 4.53
C GLY A 356 -25.74 19.21 5.06
N ILE A 357 -24.47 18.98 4.71
CA ILE A 357 -23.34 19.81 5.15
C ILE A 357 -22.83 20.69 4.02
N GLN A 358 -22.57 21.96 4.30
CA GLN A 358 -21.88 22.84 3.38
C GLN A 358 -20.37 22.68 3.53
N THR A 359 -19.70 22.30 2.44
CA THR A 359 -18.24 22.16 2.42
C THR A 359 -17.58 23.53 2.44
N GLY A 360 -16.74 23.79 3.45
CA GLY A 360 -16.01 25.05 3.59
C GLY A 360 -14.95 25.28 2.51
N LEU A 361 -14.41 26.51 2.48
CA LEU A 361 -13.41 26.95 1.51
C LEU A 361 -12.13 26.11 1.52
N TYR A 362 -11.73 25.60 2.68
CA TYR A 362 -10.58 24.71 2.85
C TYR A 362 -10.65 23.52 1.88
N TRP A 363 -11.75 22.77 1.90
CA TRP A 363 -11.93 21.59 1.04
C TRP A 363 -11.96 21.93 -0.44
N ARG A 364 -12.64 23.03 -0.79
CA ARG A 364 -12.71 23.52 -2.18
C ARG A 364 -11.34 23.84 -2.74
N VAL A 365 -10.49 24.55 -1.97
CA VAL A 365 -9.11 24.88 -2.36
C VAL A 365 -8.23 23.63 -2.40
N CYS A 366 -8.39 22.72 -1.43
CA CYS A 366 -7.64 21.47 -1.39
C CYS A 366 -7.91 20.57 -2.60
N TRP A 367 -9.18 20.38 -2.98
CA TRP A 367 -9.56 19.56 -4.13
C TRP A 367 -9.28 20.25 -5.46
N GLY A 368 -9.57 21.56 -5.56
CA GLY A 368 -9.39 22.32 -6.80
C GLY A 368 -7.93 22.53 -7.18
N PHE A 369 -7.07 22.87 -6.21
CA PHE A 369 -5.71 23.35 -6.49
C PHE A 369 -4.63 22.58 -5.76
N VAL A 370 -4.68 22.51 -4.42
CA VAL A 370 -3.53 22.01 -3.63
C VAL A 370 -3.21 20.56 -3.98
N THR A 371 -4.20 19.67 -3.96
CA THR A 371 -3.99 18.24 -4.18
C THR A 371 -3.55 17.94 -5.62
N PRO A 372 -4.23 18.45 -6.68
CA PRO A 372 -3.78 18.24 -8.06
C PRO A 372 -2.37 18.78 -8.32
N VAL A 373 -2.05 19.98 -7.79
CA VAL A 373 -0.72 20.60 -7.98
C VAL A 373 0.36 19.81 -7.25
N MET A 374 0.14 19.39 -6.00
CA MET A 374 1.11 18.58 -5.26
C MET A 374 1.38 17.23 -5.95
N LEU A 375 0.32 16.52 -6.38
CA LEU A 375 0.49 15.25 -7.07
C LEU A 375 1.22 15.41 -8.41
N ALA A 376 0.89 16.47 -9.17
CA ALA A 376 1.59 16.78 -10.42
C ALA A 376 3.07 17.14 -10.16
N ALA A 377 3.37 17.91 -9.12
CA ALA A 377 4.74 18.25 -8.75
C ALA A 377 5.56 17.01 -8.35
N ILE A 378 4.95 16.08 -7.62
CA ILE A 378 5.57 14.80 -7.24
C ILE A 378 5.83 13.94 -8.46
N LEU A 379 4.89 13.85 -9.39
CA LEU A 379 5.08 13.13 -10.65
C LEU A 379 6.22 13.75 -11.47
N ILE A 380 6.25 15.08 -11.60
CA ILE A 380 7.34 15.80 -12.29
C ILE A 380 8.68 15.53 -11.60
N TYR A 381 8.73 15.60 -10.27
CA TYR A 381 9.94 15.33 -9.51
C TYR A 381 10.40 13.87 -9.68
N HIS A 382 9.48 12.91 -9.63
CA HIS A 382 9.76 11.49 -9.86
C HIS A 382 10.37 11.26 -11.24
N VAL A 383 9.79 11.85 -12.29
CA VAL A 383 10.31 11.76 -13.66
C VAL A 383 11.66 12.47 -13.80
N ALA A 384 11.83 13.66 -13.21
CA ALA A 384 13.05 14.44 -13.30
C ALA A 384 14.24 13.81 -12.55
N THR A 385 13.96 13.11 -11.45
CA THR A 385 14.96 12.42 -10.63
C THR A 385 15.02 10.91 -10.87
N TYR A 386 14.35 10.44 -11.94
CA TYR A 386 14.30 9.05 -12.30
C TYR A 386 15.72 8.49 -12.48
N LYS A 387 15.98 7.38 -11.79
CA LYS A 387 17.16 6.54 -11.97
C LYS A 387 16.67 5.15 -12.34
N ALA A 388 17.41 4.49 -13.23
CA ALA A 388 17.11 3.11 -13.57
C ALA A 388 17.06 2.26 -12.29
N LEU A 389 16.00 1.46 -12.14
CA LEU A 389 15.82 0.59 -10.99
C LEU A 389 17.00 -0.39 -10.90
N THR A 390 17.54 -0.58 -9.70
CA THR A 390 18.60 -1.54 -9.38
C THR A 390 18.22 -2.27 -8.10
N PHE A 391 18.53 -3.55 -8.00
CA PHE A 391 18.25 -4.35 -6.81
C PHE A 391 19.57 -4.80 -6.17
N ASN A 392 19.84 -4.45 -4.91
CA ASN A 392 21.09 -4.82 -4.20
C ASN A 392 22.39 -4.58 -5.01
N GLY A 393 22.44 -3.53 -5.84
CA GLY A 393 23.60 -3.21 -6.69
C GLY A 393 23.60 -3.92 -8.05
N TYR A 394 22.70 -4.86 -8.28
CA TYR A 394 22.47 -5.49 -9.57
C TYR A 394 21.74 -4.53 -10.53
N VAL A 395 22.24 -4.45 -11.77
CA VAL A 395 21.68 -3.65 -12.85
C VAL A 395 20.96 -4.59 -13.82
N TYR A 396 19.68 -4.32 -14.08
CA TYR A 396 18.88 -5.15 -14.98
C TYR A 396 19.37 -5.02 -16.43
N THR A 397 19.15 -6.08 -17.22
CA THR A 397 19.43 -6.04 -18.66
C THR A 397 18.48 -5.10 -19.40
N ASN A 398 18.91 -4.58 -20.55
CA ASN A 398 18.09 -3.68 -21.37
C ASN A 398 16.75 -4.31 -21.80
N GLY A 399 16.72 -5.63 -22.00
CA GLY A 399 15.48 -6.36 -22.29
C GLY A 399 14.49 -6.33 -21.13
N MET A 400 14.98 -6.48 -19.90
CA MET A 400 14.15 -6.33 -18.69
C MET A 400 13.64 -4.90 -18.54
N TYR A 401 14.49 -3.88 -18.74
CA TYR A 401 14.01 -2.49 -18.72
C TYR A 401 12.93 -2.23 -19.78
N ALA A 402 13.09 -2.73 -21.00
CA ALA A 402 12.08 -2.61 -22.05
C ALA A 402 10.75 -3.29 -21.62
N PHE A 403 10.82 -4.48 -21.04
CA PHE A 403 9.65 -5.16 -20.49
C PHE A 403 8.96 -4.35 -19.39
N GLY A 404 9.72 -3.73 -18.48
CA GLY A 404 9.18 -2.86 -17.42
C GLY A 404 8.42 -1.68 -17.98
N TRP A 405 8.97 -1.01 -18.99
CA TRP A 405 8.27 0.06 -19.70
C TRP A 405 7.03 -0.43 -20.44
N CYS A 406 7.02 -1.65 -20.98
CA CYS A 406 5.81 -2.26 -21.54
C CYS A 406 4.73 -2.50 -20.48
N VAL A 407 5.10 -2.99 -19.29
CA VAL A 407 4.16 -3.18 -18.16
C VAL A 407 3.59 -1.84 -17.72
N PHE A 408 4.44 -0.82 -17.54
CA PHE A 408 4.02 0.54 -17.21
C PHE A 408 3.07 1.11 -18.28
N ALA A 409 3.44 1.00 -19.55
CA ALA A 409 2.62 1.45 -20.67
C ALA A 409 1.27 0.72 -20.70
N ALA A 410 1.23 -0.60 -20.46
CA ALA A 410 0.00 -1.37 -20.41
C ALA A 410 -0.97 -0.87 -19.32
N GLY A 411 -0.45 -0.41 -18.18
CA GLY A 411 -1.22 0.20 -17.11
C GLY A 411 -1.74 1.61 -17.46
N VAL A 412 -0.86 2.49 -17.92
CA VAL A 412 -1.21 3.89 -18.21
C VAL A 412 -2.07 4.02 -19.47
N LEU A 413 -1.82 3.22 -20.50
CA LEU A 413 -2.56 3.26 -21.77
C LEU A 413 -4.01 2.78 -21.65
N GLN A 414 -4.41 2.15 -20.53
CA GLN A 414 -5.82 1.87 -20.27
C GLN A 414 -6.67 3.14 -20.31
N LEU A 415 -6.18 4.24 -19.73
CA LEU A 415 -6.92 5.50 -19.66
C LEU A 415 -7.27 6.05 -21.06
N PRO A 416 -6.31 6.29 -21.98
CA PRO A 416 -6.62 6.75 -23.33
C PRO A 416 -7.37 5.70 -24.15
N ALA A 417 -7.12 4.40 -23.96
CA ALA A 417 -7.84 3.35 -24.66
C ALA A 417 -9.35 3.35 -24.32
N TRP A 418 -9.69 3.45 -23.04
CA TRP A 418 -11.08 3.57 -22.59
C TRP A 418 -11.72 4.90 -22.99
N ALA A 419 -10.95 6.00 -22.98
CA ALA A 419 -11.43 7.30 -23.48
C ALA A 419 -11.78 7.22 -24.98
N LEU A 420 -10.91 6.60 -25.80
CA LEU A 420 -11.17 6.41 -27.22
C LEU A 420 -12.39 5.51 -27.45
N TYR A 421 -12.49 4.39 -26.73
CA TYR A 421 -13.64 3.51 -26.79
C TYR A 421 -14.95 4.24 -26.43
N ALA A 422 -14.93 5.09 -25.41
CA ALA A 422 -16.08 5.89 -25.01
C ALA A 422 -16.51 6.85 -26.14
N VAL A 423 -15.57 7.56 -26.76
CA VAL A 423 -15.85 8.48 -27.88
C VAL A 423 -16.40 7.73 -29.10
N LEU A 424 -15.84 6.56 -29.43
CA LEU A 424 -16.27 5.75 -30.58
C LEU A 424 -17.68 5.16 -30.40
N LYS A 425 -18.11 4.90 -29.16
CA LYS A 425 -19.43 4.35 -28.85
C LYS A 425 -20.55 5.40 -28.89
N ARG A 426 -20.21 6.68 -28.83
CA ARG A 426 -21.19 7.76 -28.84
C ARG A 426 -21.81 7.97 -30.23
N LYS A 427 -23.10 8.31 -30.24
CA LYS A 427 -23.94 8.35 -31.46
C LYS A 427 -24.06 9.74 -32.09
N GLU A 428 -23.44 10.80 -31.55
CA GLU A 428 -23.55 12.14 -32.14
C GLU A 428 -22.92 12.19 -33.54
N ALA A 429 -23.40 13.12 -34.38
CA ALA A 429 -22.98 13.21 -35.78
C ALA A 429 -21.54 13.73 -35.94
N THR A 430 -21.13 14.70 -35.13
CA THR A 430 -19.83 15.37 -35.22
C THR A 430 -18.84 14.83 -34.19
N TRP A 431 -17.57 14.69 -34.56
CA TRP A 431 -16.49 14.32 -33.63
C TRP A 431 -16.36 15.27 -32.44
N GLN A 432 -16.54 16.58 -32.65
CA GLN A 432 -16.49 17.58 -31.57
C GLN A 432 -17.62 17.37 -30.55
N ASP A 433 -18.82 17.06 -31.03
CA ASP A 433 -19.98 16.81 -30.17
C ASP A 433 -19.83 15.51 -29.38
N ARG A 434 -19.27 14.46 -29.99
CA ARG A 434 -18.95 13.19 -29.31
C ARG A 434 -17.97 13.38 -28.17
N ILE A 435 -16.94 14.18 -28.41
CA ILE A 435 -15.94 14.49 -27.38
C ILE A 435 -16.60 15.32 -26.27
N ALA A 436 -17.33 16.39 -26.64
CA ALA A 436 -17.99 17.26 -25.66
C ALA A 436 -19.03 16.52 -24.81
N SER A 437 -19.72 15.51 -25.36
CA SER A 437 -20.68 14.70 -24.61
C SER A 437 -20.02 13.71 -23.65
N CYS A 438 -18.78 13.26 -23.91
CA CYS A 438 -18.03 12.41 -23.00
C CYS A 438 -17.60 13.12 -21.71
N PHE A 439 -17.46 14.45 -21.75
CA PHE A 439 -17.15 15.26 -20.56
C PHE A 439 -18.40 15.67 -19.76
N LYS A 440 -19.59 15.18 -20.12
CA LYS A 440 -20.83 15.36 -19.36
C LYS A 440 -21.19 14.08 -18.61
N PRO A 441 -21.71 14.18 -17.37
CA PRO A 441 -22.28 13.03 -16.68
C PRO A 441 -23.33 12.32 -17.55
N THR A 442 -23.49 11.02 -17.33
CA THR A 442 -24.50 10.23 -18.04
C THR A 442 -25.92 10.65 -17.62
N HIS A 443 -26.91 10.34 -18.46
CA HIS A 443 -28.31 10.73 -18.18
C HIS A 443 -28.88 10.03 -16.94
N ASP A 444 -28.37 8.85 -16.62
CA ASP A 444 -28.68 8.07 -15.41
C ASP A 444 -27.83 8.46 -14.20
N TRP A 445 -27.04 9.53 -14.28
CA TRP A 445 -26.23 10.00 -13.16
C TRP A 445 -27.11 10.51 -12.02
N GLY A 446 -27.04 9.83 -10.87
CA GLY A 446 -27.71 10.19 -9.64
C GLY A 446 -27.80 9.00 -8.68
N PRO A 447 -28.51 9.17 -7.55
CA PRO A 447 -28.82 8.07 -6.64
C PRO A 447 -29.53 6.90 -7.34
N GLU A 448 -29.27 5.67 -6.89
CA GLU A 448 -29.93 4.46 -7.43
C GLU A 448 -31.43 4.41 -7.05
N ASP A 449 -31.80 4.94 -5.89
CA ASP A 449 -33.18 5.01 -5.42
C ASP A 449 -34.00 6.03 -6.25
N PRO A 450 -35.10 5.62 -6.93
CA PRO A 450 -35.85 6.50 -7.83
C PRO A 450 -36.39 7.77 -7.18
N GLU A 451 -36.86 7.69 -5.93
CA GLU A 451 -37.39 8.87 -5.22
C GLU A 451 -36.28 9.88 -4.90
N LEU A 452 -35.14 9.37 -4.43
CA LEU A 452 -33.97 10.19 -4.13
C LEU A 452 -33.35 10.77 -5.40
N ASN A 453 -33.36 10.01 -6.50
CA ASN A 453 -32.94 10.45 -7.82
C ASN A 453 -33.79 11.62 -8.34
N ALA A 454 -35.12 11.53 -8.20
CA ALA A 454 -36.02 12.63 -8.55
C ALA A 454 -35.71 13.91 -7.74
N LYS A 455 -35.51 13.78 -6.42
CA LYS A 455 -35.13 14.91 -5.55
C LYS A 455 -33.76 15.48 -5.91
N TYR A 456 -32.81 14.63 -6.29
CA TYR A 456 -31.50 15.05 -6.77
C TYR A 456 -31.64 15.92 -8.01
N HIS A 457 -32.33 15.45 -9.05
CA HIS A 457 -32.52 16.23 -10.27
C HIS A 457 -33.31 17.52 -10.05
N GLU A 458 -34.28 17.53 -9.13
CA GLU A 458 -34.96 18.76 -8.74
C GLU A 458 -33.98 19.79 -8.12
N SER A 459 -33.07 19.32 -7.25
CA SER A 459 -32.04 20.18 -6.63
C SER A 459 -31.06 20.73 -7.66
N VAL A 460 -30.66 19.91 -8.64
CA VAL A 460 -29.79 20.30 -9.75
C VAL A 460 -30.47 21.35 -10.61
N TYR A 461 -31.74 21.13 -10.97
CA TYR A 461 -32.52 22.06 -11.78
C TYR A 461 -32.68 23.42 -11.09
N LYS A 462 -33.02 23.44 -9.80
CA LYS A 462 -33.11 24.69 -9.01
C LYS A 462 -31.79 25.45 -9.00
N TYR A 463 -30.66 24.74 -8.85
CA TYR A 463 -29.34 25.36 -8.88
C TYR A 463 -29.02 25.94 -10.27
N GLU A 464 -29.30 25.21 -11.35
CA GLU A 464 -29.02 25.71 -12.70
C GLU A 464 -29.78 27.00 -13.02
N GLN A 465 -30.97 27.20 -12.45
CA GLN A 465 -31.74 28.44 -12.58
C GLN A 465 -31.13 29.65 -11.84
N THR A 466 -30.33 29.44 -10.79
CA THR A 466 -29.68 30.55 -10.06
C THR A 466 -28.42 31.07 -10.77
N LEU A 467 -27.94 30.36 -11.79
CA LEU A 467 -26.71 30.70 -12.50
C LEU A 467 -26.95 31.82 -13.53
N PRO A 468 -26.20 32.95 -13.49
CA PRO A 468 -26.27 33.97 -14.54
C PRO A 468 -25.93 33.41 -15.94
N ALA A 469 -26.73 33.78 -16.94
CA ALA A 469 -26.53 33.39 -18.34
C ALA A 469 -25.29 34.07 -18.96
N GLY A 470 -24.54 33.35 -19.81
CA GLY A 470 -23.43 33.93 -20.59
C GLY A 470 -22.08 34.06 -19.87
N ARG A 471 -21.70 33.11 -19.00
CA ARG A 471 -20.41 33.15 -18.28
C ARG A 471 -19.20 32.98 -19.21
N SER A 472 -18.21 33.85 -19.04
CA SER A 472 -16.88 33.68 -19.63
C SER A 472 -16.17 32.45 -19.05
N LEU A 473 -15.21 31.88 -19.79
CA LEU A 473 -14.46 30.68 -19.38
C LEU A 473 -13.77 30.86 -18.01
N GLY A 474 -13.17 32.04 -17.76
CA GLY A 474 -12.52 32.36 -16.49
C GLY A 474 -13.51 32.46 -15.32
N ARG A 475 -14.72 32.96 -15.56
CA ARG A 475 -15.78 33.02 -14.54
C ARG A 475 -16.31 31.63 -14.22
N LYS A 476 -16.41 30.73 -15.21
CA LYS A 476 -16.73 29.31 -14.97
C LYS A 476 -15.69 28.60 -14.11
N VAL A 477 -14.40 28.89 -14.32
CA VAL A 477 -13.30 28.36 -13.50
C VAL A 477 -13.38 28.87 -12.06
N LEU A 478 -13.60 30.18 -11.89
CA LEU A 478 -13.74 30.77 -10.56
C LEU A 478 -14.99 30.23 -9.83
N ASP A 479 -16.12 30.17 -10.53
CA ASP A 479 -17.38 29.67 -9.99
C ASP A 479 -17.30 28.18 -9.61
N ASN A 480 -16.53 27.39 -10.38
CA ASN A 480 -16.37 25.97 -10.09
C ASN A 480 -15.72 25.71 -8.74
N VAL A 481 -14.84 26.60 -8.25
CA VAL A 481 -14.16 26.40 -6.96
C VAL A 481 -14.77 27.26 -5.86
N PHE A 482 -15.14 28.50 -6.16
CA PHE A 482 -15.46 29.51 -5.14
C PHE A 482 -16.94 29.80 -4.96
N HIS A 483 -17.83 29.28 -5.82
CA HIS A 483 -19.25 29.63 -5.80
C HIS A 483 -20.20 28.45 -5.49
#